data_AF-A0AAX1XHG6-F1
#
_entry.id   AF-A0AAX1XHG6-F1
#
_cell.length_a   1.000
_cell.length_b   1.000
_cell.length_c   1.000
_cell.angle_alpha   90.00
_cell.angle_beta   90.00
_cell.angle_gamma   90.00
#
_symmetry.space_group_name_H-M   'P 1'
#
loop_
_entity.id
_entity.type
_entity.pdbx_description
1 polymer ?
#
loop_
_entity_poly.entity_id
_entity_poly.type
_entity_poly.pdbx_seq_one_letter_code
_entity_poly.pdbx_strand_id
1 'polypeptide(L)'
;MAFTFKLDSPIHELQASTALLVPNAPEQNLVDQLIELAAKEYTSSLEKGKNGEFGLLIHDSNGEEVIHLAYRSDITYLTKFDKTKTHIIKYANDKSIPTKELVLPNGEVLVMCKNNADSEAWCQLLMNFSVQKVAQIERLDLHPDLQGKGFFTKLVNQLLCIADTEYVLVTNIVNDEWFEYLKDVADEIVENRFQCNALFNQK
;
A
#
# COMPACT_ATOMS: atom_id res chain seq x y z
N MET A 1 27.32 -8.29 -10.82
CA MET A 1 27.74 -7.39 -9.72
C MET A 1 27.15 -7.93 -8.44
N ALA A 2 27.80 -7.71 -7.30
CA ALA A 2 27.27 -8.12 -6.01
C ALA A 2 26.32 -7.02 -5.50
N PHE A 3 25.02 -7.32 -5.39
CA PHE A 3 24.03 -6.38 -4.86
C PHE A 3 24.01 -6.50 -3.33
N THR A 4 24.02 -5.37 -2.65
CA THR A 4 23.77 -5.31 -1.21
C THR A 4 22.55 -4.44 -1.04
N PHE A 5 21.45 -5.04 -0.57
CA PHE A 5 20.23 -4.29 -0.29
C PHE A 5 20.29 -3.81 1.15
N LYS A 6 20.09 -2.52 1.36
CA LYS A 6 20.00 -1.94 2.70
C LYS A 6 18.54 -1.73 3.04
N LEU A 7 18.08 -2.50 4.03
CA LEU A 7 16.76 -2.35 4.61
C LEU A 7 16.79 -1.24 5.65
N ASP A 8 16.14 -0.12 5.36
CA ASP A 8 15.90 0.91 6.36
C ASP A 8 14.45 0.78 6.82
N SER A 9 14.29 0.29 8.05
CA SER A 9 13.01 0.27 8.74
C SER A 9 13.03 1.38 9.80
N PRO A 10 12.20 2.42 9.69
CA PRO A 10 12.09 3.45 10.72
C PRO A 10 11.52 2.90 12.05
N ILE A 11 11.12 1.61 12.10
CA ILE A 11 10.68 0.87 13.29
C ILE A 11 11.75 0.89 14.41
N HIS A 12 12.99 1.26 14.11
CA HIS A 12 14.12 1.16 15.04
C HIS A 12 15.06 2.37 15.01
N GLU A 13 14.94 3.26 16.01
CA GLU A 13 16.09 4.03 16.52
C GLU A 13 17.17 3.12 17.15
N LEU A 14 16.95 1.81 17.19
CA LEU A 14 17.93 0.79 17.59
C LEU A 14 17.80 -0.41 16.66
N GLN A 15 18.68 -0.47 15.65
CA GLN A 15 18.88 -1.54 14.66
C GLN A 15 17.99 -1.45 13.41
N ALA A 16 18.45 -0.68 12.42
CA ALA A 16 18.20 -1.02 11.02
C ALA A 16 18.53 -2.51 10.85
N SER A 17 17.51 -3.32 10.58
CA SER A 17 17.70 -4.75 10.33
C SER A 17 18.25 -4.87 8.91
N THR A 18 19.54 -4.63 8.73
CA THR A 18 20.20 -4.78 7.44
C THR A 18 20.15 -6.25 7.02
N ALA A 19 19.13 -6.63 6.25
CA ALA A 19 19.09 -7.93 5.59
C ALA A 19 20.06 -7.88 4.41
N LEU A 20 21.26 -8.41 4.62
CA LEU A 20 22.26 -8.58 3.56
C LEU A 20 21.80 -9.72 2.64
N LEU A 21 21.12 -9.37 1.55
CA LEU A 21 20.74 -10.33 0.52
C LEU A 21 22.01 -10.75 -0.24
N VAL A 22 22.29 -12.05 -0.24
CA VAL A 22 23.57 -12.60 -0.69
C VAL A 22 23.60 -12.67 -2.22
N PRO A 23 24.69 -12.26 -2.89
CA PRO A 23 24.67 -11.96 -4.32
C PRO A 23 24.72 -13.17 -5.26
N ASN A 24 24.64 -14.39 -4.71
CA ASN A 24 24.74 -15.64 -5.45
C ASN A 24 23.41 -16.43 -5.48
N ALA A 25 22.32 -15.84 -5.00
CA ALA A 25 21.00 -16.42 -5.18
C ALA A 25 20.60 -16.30 -6.67
N PRO A 26 20.05 -17.36 -7.31
CA PRO A 26 19.42 -17.23 -8.62
C PRO A 26 18.44 -16.05 -8.64
N GLU A 27 18.31 -15.30 -9.73
CA GLU A 27 17.48 -14.07 -9.74
C GLU A 27 16.03 -14.29 -9.29
N GLN A 28 15.46 -15.46 -9.58
CA GLN A 28 14.12 -15.84 -9.11
C GLN A 28 14.07 -16.00 -7.59
N ASN A 29 15.16 -16.46 -6.98
CA ASN A 29 15.32 -16.56 -5.53
C ASN A 29 15.42 -15.16 -4.89
N LEU A 30 15.97 -14.15 -5.59
CA LEU A 30 16.00 -12.77 -5.08
C LEU A 30 14.61 -12.14 -5.01
N VAL A 31 13.81 -12.27 -6.08
CA VAL A 31 12.41 -11.77 -6.11
C VAL A 31 11.60 -12.39 -4.97
N ASP A 32 11.69 -13.71 -4.81
CA ASP A 32 10.92 -14.43 -3.80
C ASP A 32 11.38 -14.04 -2.37
N GLN A 33 12.69 -13.87 -2.13
CA GLN A 33 13.22 -13.38 -0.85
C GLN A 33 12.73 -11.97 -0.50
N LEU A 34 12.69 -11.06 -1.47
CA LEU A 34 12.22 -9.70 -1.26
C LEU A 34 10.71 -9.67 -0.93
N ILE A 35 9.92 -10.53 -1.60
CA ILE A 35 8.48 -10.66 -1.32
C ILE A 35 8.24 -11.25 0.06
N GLU A 36 9.00 -12.28 0.45
CA GLU A 36 8.90 -12.89 1.78
C GLU A 36 9.24 -11.85 2.88
N LEU A 37 10.29 -11.07 2.67
CA LEU A 37 10.69 -10.01 3.60
C LEU A 37 9.62 -8.92 3.72
N ALA A 38 9.08 -8.46 2.58
CA ALA A 38 7.98 -7.50 2.55
C ALA A 38 6.75 -7.98 3.32
N ALA A 39 6.34 -9.23 3.08
CA ALA A 39 5.19 -9.82 3.75
C ALA A 39 5.41 -9.97 5.26
N LYS A 40 6.62 -10.36 5.67
CA LYS A 40 6.99 -10.52 7.07
C LYS A 40 6.99 -9.19 7.81
N GLU A 41 7.57 -8.16 7.22
CA GLU A 41 7.59 -6.82 7.82
C GLU A 41 6.18 -6.23 7.92
N TYR A 42 5.35 -6.40 6.89
CA TYR A 42 3.95 -5.98 6.96
C TYR A 42 3.18 -6.71 8.07
N THR A 43 3.32 -8.04 8.15
CA THR A 43 2.68 -8.84 9.21
C THR A 43 3.12 -8.40 10.61
N SER A 44 4.43 -8.19 10.80
CA SER A 44 5.01 -7.67 12.05
C SER A 44 4.45 -6.29 12.42
N SER A 45 4.20 -5.42 11.43
CA SER A 45 3.57 -4.11 11.64
C SER A 45 2.12 -4.25 12.12
N LEU A 46 1.35 -5.15 11.51
CA LEU A 46 -0.04 -5.44 11.91
C LEU A 46 -0.10 -5.97 13.35
N GLU A 47 0.75 -6.94 13.69
CA GLU A 47 0.80 -7.54 15.03
C GLU A 47 1.14 -6.53 16.13
N LYS A 48 2.00 -5.55 15.82
CA LYS A 48 2.41 -4.49 16.75
C LYS A 48 1.39 -3.35 16.84
N GLY A 49 0.34 -3.34 16.01
CA GLY A 49 -0.66 -2.27 15.97
C GLY A 49 -0.04 -0.90 15.65
N LYS A 50 1.05 -0.88 14.88
CA LYS A 50 1.77 0.36 14.58
C LYS A 50 0.99 1.20 13.57
N ASN A 51 0.86 2.49 13.86
CA ASN A 51 0.13 3.43 13.01
C ASN A 51 1.11 4.33 12.24
N GLY A 52 1.04 4.31 10.90
CA GLY A 52 1.68 5.32 10.07
C GLY A 52 3.19 5.18 9.87
N GLU A 53 3.74 3.97 9.98
CA GLU A 53 5.15 3.70 9.69
C GLU A 53 5.32 3.07 8.31
N PHE A 54 6.31 3.55 7.56
CA PHE A 54 6.90 2.84 6.43
C PHE A 54 7.58 1.59 6.96
N GLY A 55 7.58 0.48 6.22
CA GLY A 55 8.36 -0.64 6.73
C GLY A 55 8.94 -1.59 5.71
N LEU A 56 9.07 -1.18 4.45
CA LEU A 56 10.18 -1.65 3.64
C LEU A 56 10.68 -0.52 2.75
N LEU A 57 11.94 -0.15 2.96
CA LEU A 57 12.72 0.62 2.01
C LEU A 57 13.82 -0.26 1.47
N ILE A 58 13.79 -0.54 0.16
CA ILE A 58 14.82 -1.31 -0.53
C ILE A 58 15.71 -0.32 -1.26
N HIS A 59 17.03 -0.41 -1.08
CA HIS A 59 18.01 0.36 -1.84
C HIS A 59 18.88 -0.53 -2.72
N ASP A 60 19.35 0.01 -3.84
CA ASP A 60 20.43 -0.61 -4.62
C ASP A 60 21.81 -0.42 -3.93
N SER A 61 22.87 -0.95 -4.55
CA SER A 61 24.24 -0.83 -4.01
C SER A 61 24.80 0.60 -4.02
N ASN A 62 24.17 1.53 -4.74
CA ASN A 62 24.53 2.95 -4.79
C ASN A 62 23.76 3.78 -3.76
N GLY A 63 22.79 3.17 -3.07
CA GLY A 63 21.92 3.85 -2.11
C GLY A 63 20.70 4.50 -2.75
N GLU A 64 20.40 4.21 -4.02
CA GLU A 64 19.18 4.69 -4.68
C GLU A 64 17.97 3.88 -4.21
N GLU A 65 16.87 4.57 -3.92
CA GLU A 65 15.61 3.96 -3.46
C GLU A 65 14.98 3.13 -4.60
N VAL A 66 14.60 1.89 -4.29
CA VAL A 66 14.09 0.90 -5.25
C VAL A 66 12.61 0.61 -5.01
N ILE A 67 12.17 0.43 -3.76
CA ILE A 67 10.76 0.16 -3.44
C ILE A 67 10.41 0.80 -2.09
N HIS A 68 9.28 1.50 -2.02
CA HIS A 68 8.66 1.94 -0.77
C HIS A 68 7.37 1.16 -0.50
N LEU A 69 7.37 0.38 0.58
CA LEU A 69 6.16 -0.25 1.10
C LEU A 69 5.68 0.50 2.35
N ALA A 70 4.47 1.05 2.23
CA ALA A 70 3.82 1.83 3.28
C ALA A 70 2.71 0.99 3.92
N TYR A 71 2.89 0.59 5.18
CA TYR A 71 1.97 -0.33 5.85
C TYR A 71 0.67 0.31 6.36
N ARG A 72 0.40 1.56 5.96
CA ARG A 72 -0.86 2.25 6.22
C ARG A 72 -1.30 2.94 4.95
N SER A 73 -2.55 2.71 4.56
CA SER A 73 -3.17 3.59 3.59
C SER A 73 -3.42 4.98 4.16
N ASP A 74 -2.95 6.03 3.50
CA ASP A 74 -3.47 7.37 3.83
C ASP A 74 -4.99 7.34 3.59
N ILE A 75 -5.74 7.68 4.64
CA ILE A 75 -7.20 7.69 4.66
C ILE A 75 -7.77 8.49 3.48
N THR A 76 -7.01 9.48 3.00
CA THR A 76 -7.33 10.28 1.83
C THR A 76 -7.45 9.44 0.55
N TYR A 77 -6.74 8.32 0.40
CA TYR A 77 -6.87 7.42 -0.74
C TYR A 77 -8.06 6.46 -0.60
N LEU A 78 -8.43 6.08 0.63
CA LEU A 78 -9.51 5.12 0.87
C LEU A 78 -10.85 5.52 0.28
N THR A 79 -11.14 6.82 0.23
CA THR A 79 -12.44 7.31 -0.27
C THR A 79 -12.41 7.67 -1.76
N LYS A 80 -11.24 7.60 -2.40
CA LYS A 80 -11.09 7.86 -3.84
C LYS A 80 -11.62 6.72 -4.70
N PHE A 81 -11.53 5.48 -4.20
CA PHE A 81 -12.00 4.30 -4.92
C PHE A 81 -13.43 3.96 -4.51
N ASP A 82 -14.30 3.70 -5.49
CA ASP A 82 -15.71 3.38 -5.31
C ASP A 82 -15.90 2.10 -4.49
N LYS A 83 -15.04 1.09 -4.69
CA LYS A 83 -15.09 -0.17 -3.92
C LYS A 83 -14.86 0.05 -2.42
N THR A 84 -13.75 0.67 -2.06
CA THR A 84 -13.43 0.95 -0.64
C THR A 84 -14.40 1.97 -0.05
N LYS A 85 -14.82 2.98 -0.81
CA LYS A 85 -15.84 3.95 -0.42
C LYS A 85 -17.16 3.27 -0.04
N THR A 86 -17.66 2.38 -0.90
CA THR A 86 -18.89 1.61 -0.65
C THR A 86 -18.75 0.76 0.60
N HIS A 87 -17.60 0.11 0.80
CA HIS A 87 -17.35 -0.70 1.98
C HIS A 87 -17.34 0.15 3.26
N ILE A 88 -16.66 1.29 3.25
CA ILE A 88 -16.58 2.22 4.38
C ILE A 88 -17.96 2.76 4.74
N ILE A 89 -18.79 3.15 3.76
CA ILE A 89 -20.16 3.60 4.00
C ILE A 89 -20.97 2.49 4.69
N LYS A 90 -20.85 1.25 4.21
CA LYS A 90 -21.52 0.10 4.84
C LYS A 90 -21.06 -0.09 6.29
N TYR A 91 -19.75 -0.10 6.53
CA TYR A 91 -19.18 -0.21 7.88
C TYR A 91 -19.64 0.91 8.82
N ALA A 92 -19.77 2.14 8.31
CA ALA A 92 -20.25 3.28 9.08
C ALA A 92 -21.74 3.13 9.43
N ASN A 93 -22.56 2.71 8.47
CA ASN A 93 -23.98 2.45 8.68
C ASN A 93 -24.20 1.34 9.73
N ASP A 94 -23.45 0.25 9.67
CA ASP A 94 -23.51 -0.85 10.64
C ASP A 94 -23.16 -0.37 12.07
N LYS A 95 -22.35 0.68 12.19
CA LYS A 95 -22.00 1.33 13.46
C LYS A 95 -22.85 2.55 13.80
N SER A 96 -23.92 2.81 13.04
CA SER A 96 -24.80 3.97 13.20
C SER A 96 -24.09 5.33 13.11
N ILE A 97 -22.99 5.40 12.35
CA ILE A 97 -22.25 6.65 12.09
C ILE A 97 -22.84 7.28 10.81
N PRO A 98 -23.52 8.43 10.90
CA PRO A 98 -24.17 9.04 9.74
C PRO A 98 -23.12 9.63 8.80
N THR A 99 -23.18 9.25 7.52
CA THR A 99 -22.28 9.76 6.47
C THR A 99 -23.01 10.71 5.53
N LYS A 100 -22.25 11.54 4.82
CA LYS A 100 -22.71 12.36 3.69
C LYS A 100 -21.64 12.41 2.63
N GLU A 101 -22.06 12.64 1.39
CA GLU A 101 -21.17 12.89 0.28
C GLU A 101 -20.95 14.39 0.09
N LEU A 102 -19.70 14.77 -0.21
CA LEU A 102 -19.30 16.11 -0.60
C LEU A 102 -18.72 16.03 -2.01
N VAL A 103 -19.38 16.66 -2.97
CA VAL A 103 -18.87 16.80 -4.33
C VAL A 103 -17.92 17.98 -4.38
N LEU A 104 -16.65 17.72 -4.69
CA LEU A 104 -15.62 18.72 -4.85
C LEU A 104 -15.77 19.44 -6.21
N PRO A 105 -15.17 20.64 -6.39
CA PRO A 105 -15.25 21.39 -7.65
C PRO A 105 -14.67 20.67 -8.87
N ASN A 106 -13.77 19.71 -8.66
CA ASN A 106 -13.21 18.84 -9.70
C ASN A 106 -14.09 17.62 -10.02
N GLY A 107 -15.26 17.49 -9.39
CA GLY A 107 -16.19 16.37 -9.57
C GLY A 107 -15.89 15.16 -8.68
N GLU A 108 -14.79 15.15 -7.93
CA GLU A 108 -14.49 14.07 -6.98
C GLU A 108 -15.52 14.07 -5.84
N VAL A 109 -15.96 12.88 -5.43
CA VAL A 109 -16.94 12.73 -4.34
C VAL A 109 -16.23 12.20 -3.10
N LEU A 110 -16.17 13.01 -2.06
CA LEU A 110 -15.65 12.62 -0.76
C LEU A 110 -16.78 12.15 0.16
N VAL A 111 -16.53 11.07 0.89
CA VAL A 111 -17.43 10.64 1.98
C VAL A 111 -16.91 11.20 3.29
N MET A 112 -17.80 11.86 4.02
CA MET A 112 -17.47 12.46 5.31
C MET A 112 -18.57 12.18 6.33
N CYS A 113 -18.22 12.31 7.61
CA CYS A 113 -19.22 12.28 8.67
C CYS A 113 -20.21 13.43 8.51
N LYS A 114 -21.50 13.16 8.73
CA LYS A 114 -22.58 14.15 8.58
C LYS A 114 -22.52 15.20 9.69
N ASN A 115 -22.22 14.76 10.91
CA ASN A 115 -22.30 15.55 12.14
C ASN A 115 -20.96 15.58 12.86
N ASN A 116 -20.63 16.70 13.52
CA ASN A 116 -19.39 16.83 14.28
C ASN A 116 -19.34 15.93 15.53
N ALA A 117 -20.50 15.58 16.11
CA ALA A 117 -20.54 14.72 17.29
C ALA A 117 -19.97 13.31 17.01
N ASP A 118 -20.07 12.84 15.77
CA ASP A 118 -19.64 11.51 15.35
C ASP A 118 -18.29 11.53 14.62
N SER A 119 -17.60 12.69 14.57
CA SER A 119 -16.37 12.84 13.78
C SER A 119 -15.21 11.99 14.32
N GLU A 120 -15.11 11.84 15.64
CA GLU A 120 -14.08 11.00 16.27
C GLU A 120 -14.32 9.51 15.97
N ALA A 121 -15.57 9.05 16.09
CA ALA A 121 -15.96 7.69 15.73
C ALA A 121 -15.71 7.40 14.25
N TRP A 122 -15.98 8.35 13.37
CA TRP A 122 -15.66 8.28 11.94
C TRP A 122 -14.16 8.17 11.69
N CYS A 123 -13.33 9.03 12.32
CA CYS A 123 -11.88 8.95 12.20
C CYS A 123 -11.35 7.61 12.70
N GLN A 124 -11.84 7.10 13.83
CA GLN A 124 -11.44 5.79 14.35
C GLN A 124 -11.86 4.65 13.42
N LEU A 125 -13.04 4.72 12.82
CA LEU A 125 -13.50 3.75 11.82
C LEU A 125 -12.55 3.71 10.62
N LEU A 126 -12.21 4.88 10.07
CA LEU A 126 -11.30 4.99 8.93
C LEU A 126 -9.89 4.51 9.26
N MET A 127 -9.38 4.83 10.45
CA MET A 127 -8.09 4.32 10.92
C MET A 127 -8.10 2.80 11.06
N ASN A 128 -9.14 2.24 11.67
CA ASN A 128 -9.26 0.79 11.83
C ASN A 128 -9.35 0.08 10.47
N PHE A 129 -10.17 0.61 9.55
CA PHE A 129 -10.27 0.07 8.20
C PHE A 129 -8.92 0.15 7.47
N SER A 130 -8.27 1.31 7.50
CA SER A 130 -6.95 1.51 6.91
C SER A 130 -5.90 0.53 7.41
N VAL A 131 -5.85 0.29 8.72
CA VAL A 131 -4.78 -0.50 9.35
C VAL A 131 -5.03 -1.99 9.17
N GLN A 132 -6.28 -2.44 9.27
CA GLN A 132 -6.59 -3.86 9.27
C GLN A 132 -6.84 -4.41 7.87
N LYS A 133 -7.43 -3.60 6.99
CA LYS A 133 -7.99 -4.09 5.72
C LYS A 133 -7.18 -3.70 4.49
N VAL A 134 -6.20 -2.81 4.64
CA VAL A 134 -5.57 -2.18 3.47
C VAL A 134 -4.04 -2.12 3.61
N ALA A 135 -3.35 -2.78 2.68
CA ALA A 135 -1.92 -2.54 2.46
C ALA A 135 -1.74 -1.40 1.45
N GLN A 136 -0.75 -0.52 1.65
CA GLN A 136 -0.39 0.51 0.66
C GLN A 136 1.02 0.27 0.10
N ILE A 137 1.13 0.45 -1.20
CA ILE A 137 2.39 0.52 -1.93
C ILE A 137 2.47 1.95 -2.46
N GLU A 138 3.58 2.63 -2.24
CA GLU A 138 3.76 4.01 -2.68
C GLU A 138 5.04 4.09 -3.52
N ARG A 139 5.05 4.90 -4.60
CA ARG A 139 6.25 5.19 -5.40
C ARG A 139 7.05 3.93 -5.80
N LEU A 140 6.46 3.09 -6.63
CA LEU A 140 7.14 1.89 -7.13
C LEU A 140 8.08 2.25 -8.29
N ASP A 141 9.35 2.54 -8.02
CA ASP A 141 10.40 2.68 -9.04
C ASP A 141 11.32 1.45 -9.03
N LEU A 142 10.89 0.38 -9.69
CA LEU A 142 11.65 -0.88 -9.67
C LEU A 142 12.99 -0.73 -10.39
N HIS A 143 14.05 -1.16 -9.71
CA HIS A 143 15.36 -1.33 -10.32
C HIS A 143 15.25 -2.15 -11.61
N PRO A 144 15.94 -1.79 -12.72
CA PRO A 144 15.82 -2.47 -14.00
C PRO A 144 15.94 -3.99 -13.93
N ASP A 145 16.84 -4.51 -13.10
CA ASP A 145 17.02 -5.95 -12.91
C ASP A 145 15.85 -6.66 -12.22
N LEU A 146 14.91 -5.95 -11.59
CA LEU A 146 13.68 -6.51 -11.03
C LEU A 146 12.48 -6.37 -11.98
N GLN A 147 12.60 -5.53 -13.01
CA GLN A 147 11.56 -5.32 -14.01
C GLN A 147 11.36 -6.58 -14.86
N GLY A 148 10.13 -6.82 -15.30
CA GLY A 148 9.78 -8.00 -16.11
C GLY A 148 9.82 -9.36 -15.38
N LYS A 149 10.20 -9.40 -14.09
CA LYS A 149 10.30 -10.66 -13.31
C LYS A 149 9.07 -10.96 -12.46
N GLY A 150 7.97 -10.24 -12.68
CA GLY A 150 6.70 -10.44 -11.97
C GLY A 150 6.73 -10.06 -10.49
N PHE A 151 7.75 -9.31 -10.04
CA PHE A 151 7.90 -8.88 -8.64
C PHE A 151 6.62 -8.25 -8.09
N PHE A 152 6.06 -7.27 -8.82
CA PHE A 152 4.89 -6.53 -8.37
C PHE A 152 3.64 -7.41 -8.25
N THR A 153 3.33 -8.22 -9.27
CA THR A 153 2.18 -9.14 -9.24
C THR A 153 2.27 -10.09 -8.06
N LYS A 154 3.46 -10.67 -7.83
CA LYS A 154 3.67 -11.56 -6.69
C LYS A 154 3.55 -10.82 -5.35
N LEU A 155 4.06 -9.60 -5.25
CA LEU A 155 3.96 -8.77 -4.04
C LEU A 155 2.50 -8.44 -3.71
N VAL A 156 1.72 -7.95 -4.69
CA VAL A 156 0.28 -7.66 -4.50
C VAL A 156 -0.46 -8.92 -4.05
N ASN A 157 -0.23 -10.05 -4.73
CA ASN A 157 -0.87 -11.31 -4.36
C ASN A 157 -0.48 -11.76 -2.96
N GLN A 158 0.80 -11.63 -2.59
CA GLN A 158 1.28 -12.00 -1.26
C GLN A 158 0.65 -11.13 -0.16
N LEU A 159 0.54 -9.83 -0.39
CA LEU A 159 -0.10 -8.90 0.55
C LEU A 159 -1.60 -9.19 0.70
N LEU A 160 -2.30 -9.48 -0.41
CA LEU A 160 -3.72 -9.89 -0.37
C LEU A 160 -3.94 -11.21 0.35
N CYS A 161 -2.96 -12.12 0.41
CA CYS A 161 -3.07 -13.39 1.13
C CYS A 161 -2.95 -13.26 2.65
N ILE A 162 -2.60 -12.10 3.19
CA ILE A 162 -2.49 -11.89 4.63
C ILE A 162 -3.90 -11.72 5.21
N ALA A 163 -4.24 -12.55 6.21
CA ALA A 163 -5.61 -12.91 6.59
C ALA A 163 -6.61 -11.76 6.74
N ASP A 164 -6.18 -10.58 7.19
CA ASP A 164 -7.06 -9.43 7.39
C ASP A 164 -7.05 -8.42 6.23
N THR A 165 -6.09 -8.52 5.30
CA THR A 165 -5.94 -7.58 4.18
C THR A 165 -6.95 -7.90 3.08
N GLU A 166 -7.85 -6.95 2.80
CA GLU A 166 -8.86 -7.05 1.74
C GLU A 166 -8.44 -6.30 0.48
N TYR A 167 -7.65 -5.24 0.65
CA TYR A 167 -7.27 -4.33 -0.42
C TYR A 167 -5.76 -4.08 -0.41
N VAL A 168 -5.17 -3.99 -1.61
CA VAL A 168 -3.84 -3.42 -1.82
C VAL A 168 -4.00 -2.16 -2.66
N LEU A 169 -3.61 -1.04 -2.08
CA LEU A 169 -3.59 0.26 -2.74
C LEU A 169 -2.21 0.55 -3.26
N VAL A 170 -2.13 0.95 -4.52
CA VAL A 170 -0.90 1.43 -5.14
C VAL A 170 -1.08 2.89 -5.48
N THR A 171 -0.23 3.73 -4.91
CA THR A 171 -0.38 5.18 -4.92
C THR A 171 0.87 5.86 -5.45
N ASN A 172 0.70 7.08 -5.95
CA ASN A 172 1.81 7.87 -6.53
C ASN A 172 2.57 7.08 -7.60
N ILE A 173 1.84 6.48 -8.55
CA ILE A 173 2.41 5.79 -9.70
C ILE A 173 3.01 6.83 -10.65
N VAL A 174 4.33 6.78 -10.87
CA VAL A 174 5.08 7.76 -11.69
C VAL A 174 5.60 7.19 -13.01
N ASN A 175 5.50 5.87 -13.20
CA ASN A 175 5.92 5.20 -14.43
C ASN A 175 4.71 5.00 -15.35
N ASP A 176 4.67 5.74 -16.46
CA ASP A 176 3.53 5.76 -17.40
C ASP A 176 3.28 4.39 -18.05
N GLU A 177 4.33 3.70 -18.51
CA GLU A 177 4.19 2.37 -19.14
C GLU A 177 3.57 1.36 -18.18
N TRP A 178 3.99 1.44 -16.92
CA TRP A 178 3.44 0.59 -15.87
C TRP A 178 2.01 0.98 -15.50
N PHE A 179 1.70 2.29 -15.44
CA PHE A 179 0.33 2.73 -15.20
C PHE A 179 -0.64 2.23 -16.27
N GLU A 180 -0.25 2.26 -17.55
CA GLU A 180 -1.05 1.70 -18.62
C GLU A 180 -1.27 0.19 -18.43
N TYR A 181 -0.24 -0.57 -18.07
CA TYR A 181 -0.40 -2.00 -17.74
C TYR A 181 -1.37 -2.23 -16.57
N LEU A 182 -1.33 -1.38 -15.54
CA LEU A 182 -2.21 -1.52 -14.38
C LEU A 182 -3.69 -1.35 -14.74
N LYS A 183 -4.03 -0.58 -15.78
CA LYS A 183 -5.42 -0.42 -16.24
C LYS A 183 -6.07 -1.74 -16.65
N ASP A 184 -5.28 -2.72 -17.10
CA ASP A 184 -5.77 -4.02 -17.53
C ASP A 184 -5.92 -5.03 -16.38
N VAL A 185 -5.18 -4.84 -15.28
CA VAL A 185 -5.06 -5.84 -14.21
C VAL A 185 -5.58 -5.38 -12.85
N ALA A 186 -5.68 -4.08 -12.63
CA ALA A 186 -6.22 -3.52 -11.41
C ALA A 186 -7.74 -3.66 -11.35
N ASP A 187 -8.24 -3.77 -10.13
CA ASP A 187 -9.66 -3.86 -9.84
C ASP A 187 -10.38 -2.51 -9.99
N GLU A 188 -9.65 -1.43 -9.79
CA GLU A 188 -10.10 -0.06 -9.98
C GLU A 188 -8.89 0.87 -10.19
N ILE A 189 -9.04 1.88 -11.05
CA ILE A 189 -8.02 2.91 -11.32
C ILE A 189 -8.60 4.27 -11.00
N VAL A 190 -7.80 5.10 -10.33
CA VAL A 190 -8.11 6.52 -10.12
C VAL A 190 -6.96 7.34 -10.69
N GLU A 191 -7.26 8.05 -11.78
CA GLU A 191 -6.38 9.03 -12.41
C GLU A 191 -6.88 10.43 -12.08
N ASN A 192 -6.02 11.24 -11.46
CA ASN A 192 -6.27 12.67 -11.34
C ASN A 192 -5.06 13.46 -11.84
N ARG A 193 -5.24 14.78 -12.00
CA ARG A 193 -4.24 15.67 -12.61
C ARG A 193 -2.84 15.62 -11.96
N PHE A 194 -2.73 15.10 -10.75
CA PHE A 194 -1.48 15.10 -9.96
C PHE A 194 -0.99 13.69 -9.59
N GLN A 195 -1.83 12.66 -9.72
CA GLN A 195 -1.56 11.33 -9.18
C GLN A 195 -2.30 10.24 -9.95
N CYS A 196 -1.60 9.14 -10.18
CA CYS A 196 -2.14 7.88 -10.68
C CYS A 196 -2.16 6.85 -9.55
N ASN A 197 -3.30 6.20 -9.33
CA ASN A 197 -3.48 5.21 -8.27
C ASN A 197 -4.25 3.98 -8.78
N ALA A 198 -3.93 2.81 -8.23
CA ALA A 198 -4.57 1.54 -8.55
C ALA A 198 -5.00 0.82 -7.27
N LEU A 199 -6.14 0.14 -7.33
CA LEU A 199 -6.66 -0.72 -6.26
C LEU A 199 -6.67 -2.17 -6.75
N PHE A 200 -6.31 -3.07 -5.85
CA PHE A 200 -6.47 -4.51 -6.00
C PHE A 200 -7.26 -5.05 -4.80
N ASN A 201 -8.16 -5.99 -5.03
CA ASN A 201 -8.88 -6.69 -3.96
C ASN A 201 -8.80 -8.21 -4.15
N GLN A 202 -9.07 -8.97 -3.09
CA GLN A 202 -9.24 -10.43 -3.23
C GLN A 202 -10.38 -10.71 -4.24
N LYS A 203 -10.13 -11.58 -5.21
CA LYS A 203 -11.14 -12.02 -6.20
C LYS A 203 -12.06 -13.09 -5.62
#